data_AF-A0A2J0MV62-F1
#
_entry.id   AF-A0A2J0MV62-F1
#
_cell.length_a   1.000
_cell.length_b   1.000
_cell.length_c   1.000
_cell.angle_alpha   90.00
_cell.angle_beta   90.00
_cell.angle_gamma   90.00
#
_symmetry.space_group_name_H-M   'P 1'
#
loop_
_entity.id
_entity.type
_entity.pdbx_description
1 polymer ?
#
loop_
_entity_poly.entity_id
_entity_poly.type
_entity_poly.pdbx_seq_one_letter_code
_entity_poly.pdbx_strand_id
1 'polypeptide(L)'
;SVVSLPFEVKIAIFRNPVSPAKALSWSLQHVLVEKHFRGIYIDGKKPRWVEYQIKKALRDKGVSVAKLKTVRYQGSFCMHLADAFAGLSRAYYDSPEEKAKNLWKIASKKITAQLLGGQTDG
;
A
#
# COMPACT_ATOMS: atom_id res chain seq x y z
N SER A 1 15.82 -10.76 13.61
CA SER A 1 14.35 -10.95 13.52
C SER A 1 13.76 -9.76 12.78
N VAL A 2 12.85 -9.94 11.81
CA VAL A 2 12.21 -8.84 11.04
C VAL A 2 11.56 -7.77 11.96
N VAL A 3 11.21 -8.16 13.19
CA VAL A 3 10.64 -7.27 14.21
C VAL A 3 11.61 -6.16 14.66
N SER A 4 12.94 -6.33 14.55
CA SER A 4 13.91 -5.35 15.04
C SER A 4 14.30 -4.26 14.04
N LEU A 5 13.79 -4.31 12.80
CA LEU A 5 14.12 -3.30 11.78
C LEU A 5 13.34 -2.00 12.04
N PRO A 6 13.97 -0.81 11.91
CA PRO A 6 13.36 0.49 12.26
C PRO A 6 12.47 1.02 11.13
N PHE A 7 11.36 0.34 10.85
CA PHE A 7 10.36 0.83 9.90
C PHE A 7 8.95 0.55 10.40
N GLU A 8 8.02 1.32 9.87
CA GLU A 8 6.58 1.20 10.06
C GLU A 8 5.87 1.21 8.71
N VAL A 9 4.67 0.63 8.67
CA VAL A 9 3.88 0.49 7.45
C VAL A 9 2.45 0.91 7.71
N LYS A 10 1.87 1.66 6.77
CA LYS A 10 0.43 1.86 6.69
C LYS A 10 -0.08 1.12 5.46
N ILE A 11 -1.10 0.29 5.63
CA ILE A 11 -1.66 -0.53 4.56
C ILE A 11 -3.14 -0.25 4.36
N ALA A 12 -3.57 -0.32 3.10
CA ALA A 12 -4.97 -0.27 2.70
C ALA A 12 -5.26 -1.52 1.84
N ILE A 13 -6.19 -2.36 2.28
CA ILE A 13 -6.55 -3.61 1.63
C ILE A 13 -8.01 -3.53 1.20
N PHE A 14 -8.25 -3.80 -0.08
CA PHE A 14 -9.58 -3.81 -0.66
C PHE A 14 -9.89 -5.16 -1.28
N ARG A 15 -10.94 -5.83 -0.79
CA ARG A 15 -11.44 -7.08 -1.36
C ARG A 15 -12.43 -6.78 -2.48
N ASN A 16 -12.15 -7.26 -3.69
CA ASN A 16 -13.00 -7.07 -4.88
C ASN A 16 -13.60 -5.65 -5.00
N PRO A 17 -12.76 -4.60 -5.10
CA PRO A 17 -13.28 -3.24 -5.20
C PRO A 17 -14.08 -3.06 -6.50
N VAL A 18 -15.38 -2.80 -6.37
CA VAL A 18 -16.28 -2.48 -7.51
C VAL A 18 -15.73 -1.33 -8.35
N SER A 19 -15.06 -0.36 -7.71
CA SER A 19 -14.34 0.73 -8.38
C SER A 19 -12.92 0.88 -7.83
N PRO A 20 -11.90 0.31 -8.51
CA PRO A 20 -10.50 0.42 -8.09
C PRO A 20 -10.01 1.87 -7.97
N ALA A 21 -10.52 2.77 -8.82
CA ALA A 21 -10.14 4.18 -8.79
C ALA A 21 -10.66 4.91 -7.54
N LYS A 22 -11.91 4.62 -7.13
CA LYS A 22 -12.49 5.18 -5.90
C LYS A 22 -11.78 4.62 -4.66
N ALA A 23 -11.53 3.31 -4.64
CA ALA A 23 -10.79 2.65 -3.57
C ALA A 23 -9.38 3.23 -3.40
N LEU A 24 -8.65 3.44 -4.50
CA LEU A 24 -7.34 4.11 -4.48
C LEU A 24 -7.45 5.53 -3.93
N SER A 25 -8.39 6.33 -4.42
CA SER A 25 -8.56 7.73 -4.00
C SER A 25 -8.85 7.84 -2.52
N TRP A 26 -9.77 7.01 -2.01
CA TRP A 26 -10.06 6.90 -0.58
C TRP A 26 -8.83 6.47 0.21
N SER A 27 -8.10 5.44 -0.25
CA SER A 27 -6.88 4.97 0.41
C SER A 27 -5.84 6.08 0.54
N LEU A 28 -5.62 6.85 -0.53
CA LEU A 28 -4.65 7.94 -0.54
C LEU A 28 -5.02 9.05 0.46
N GLN A 29 -6.31 9.31 0.71
CA GLN A 29 -6.74 10.29 1.70
C GLN A 29 -6.30 9.90 3.12
N HIS A 30 -6.41 8.62 3.46
CA HIS A 30 -6.16 8.07 4.79
C HIS A 30 -4.74 7.53 5.02
N VAL A 31 -4.02 7.14 3.96
CA VAL A 31 -2.62 6.68 4.07
C VAL A 31 -1.65 7.86 3.98
N LEU A 32 -1.91 8.84 3.11
CA LEU A 32 -1.09 10.05 2.98
C LEU A 32 -1.55 11.16 3.95
N VAL A 33 -1.65 10.84 5.25
CA VAL A 33 -1.99 11.82 6.29
C VAL A 33 -0.79 12.71 6.59
N GLU A 34 0.40 12.12 6.67
CA GLU A 34 1.65 12.83 6.90
C GLU A 34 2.20 13.41 5.60
N LYS A 35 2.62 14.68 5.63
CA LYS A 35 3.20 15.37 4.47
C LYS A 35 4.72 15.17 4.34
N HIS A 36 5.36 14.65 5.39
CA HIS A 36 6.80 14.47 5.46
C HIS A 36 7.23 13.06 5.05
N PHE A 37 7.28 12.81 3.75
CA PHE A 37 7.87 11.59 3.17
C PHE A 37 8.85 11.94 2.06
N ARG A 38 9.83 11.04 1.83
CA ARG A 38 10.88 11.21 0.82
C ARG A 38 10.39 10.97 -0.61
N GLY A 39 9.49 10.01 -0.80
CA GLY A 39 8.97 9.67 -2.11
C GLY A 39 7.79 8.71 -2.04
N ILE A 40 7.02 8.65 -3.13
CA ILE A 40 5.98 7.65 -3.38
C ILE A 40 6.46 6.83 -4.55
N TYR A 41 6.51 5.52 -4.37
CA TYR A 41 6.95 4.58 -5.39
C TYR A 41 5.73 3.85 -5.94
N ILE A 42 5.57 3.87 -7.27
CA ILE A 42 4.54 3.09 -7.95
C ILE A 42 5.19 2.12 -8.93
N ASP A 43 4.65 0.91 -9.00
CA ASP A 43 5.01 -0.04 -10.04
C ASP A 43 4.68 0.55 -11.41
N GLY A 44 5.69 0.64 -12.27
CA GLY A 44 5.58 1.16 -13.63
C GLY A 44 4.70 0.32 -14.57
N LYS A 45 4.26 -0.88 -14.16
CA LYS A 45 3.26 -1.67 -14.88
C LYS A 45 1.83 -1.18 -14.64
N LYS A 46 1.60 -0.25 -13.71
CA LYS A 46 0.25 0.26 -13.41
C LYS A 46 -0.27 1.15 -14.54
N PRO A 47 -1.60 1.14 -14.80
CA PRO A 47 -2.21 2.05 -15.77
C PRO A 47 -1.98 3.53 -15.43
N ARG A 48 -1.86 4.39 -16.45
CA ARG A 48 -1.60 5.84 -16.28
C ARG A 48 -2.60 6.56 -15.37
N TRP A 49 -3.85 6.11 -15.33
CA TRP A 49 -4.87 6.72 -14.47
C TRP A 49 -4.50 6.64 -12.98
N VAL A 50 -3.76 5.60 -12.55
CA VAL A 50 -3.27 5.45 -11.18
C VAL A 50 -2.31 6.59 -10.83
N GLU A 51 -1.37 6.87 -11.73
CA GLU A 51 -0.42 7.96 -11.59
C GLU A 51 -1.14 9.32 -11.52
N TYR A 52 -2.16 9.54 -12.37
CA TYR A 52 -2.95 10.77 -12.35
C TYR A 52 -3.71 10.98 -11.04
N GLN A 53 -4.32 9.93 -10.48
CA GLN A 53 -5.01 10.01 -9.19
C GLN A 53 -4.05 10.34 -8.05
N ILE A 54 -2.86 9.74 -8.02
CA ILE A 54 -1.84 10.04 -7.02
C ILE A 54 -1.34 11.48 -7.17
N LYS A 55 -1.04 11.93 -8.39
CA LYS A 55 -0.65 13.33 -8.66
C LYS A 55 -1.73 14.32 -8.24
N LYS A 56 -3.01 13.99 -8.42
CA LYS A 56 -4.12 14.81 -7.93
C LYS A 56 -4.11 14.87 -6.40
N ALA A 57 -4.10 13.72 -5.72
CA ALA A 57 -4.08 13.66 -4.26
C ALA A 57 -2.89 14.40 -3.64
N LEU A 58 -1.72 14.37 -4.29
CA LEU A 58 -0.55 15.14 -3.85
C LEU A 58 -0.76 16.65 -3.97
N ARG A 59 -1.29 17.10 -5.11
CA ARG A 59 -1.61 18.52 -5.34
C ARG A 59 -2.63 19.04 -4.34
N ASP A 60 -3.71 18.29 -4.12
CA ASP A 60 -4.77 18.63 -3.16
C ASP A 60 -4.24 18.78 -1.72
N LYS A 61 -3.16 18.05 -1.38
CA LYS A 61 -2.50 18.11 -0.06
C LYS A 61 -1.34 19.11 0.04
N GLY A 62 -1.02 19.82 -1.06
CA GLY A 62 0.12 20.74 -1.14
C GLY A 62 1.48 20.05 -1.16
N VAL A 63 1.54 18.79 -1.63
CA VAL A 63 2.78 18.01 -1.73
C VAL A 63 3.30 18.01 -3.16
N SER A 64 4.61 18.20 -3.33
CA SER A 64 5.24 18.18 -4.66
C SER A 64 5.05 16.84 -5.36
N VAL A 65 4.54 16.89 -6.60
CA VAL A 65 4.39 15.73 -7.48
C VAL A 65 5.73 15.11 -7.89
N ALA A 66 6.85 15.84 -7.75
CA ALA A 66 8.19 15.33 -8.03
C ALA A 66 8.63 14.19 -7.08
N LYS A 67 7.93 14.06 -5.94
CA LYS A 67 8.10 12.95 -4.99
C LYS A 67 7.53 11.63 -5.53
N LEU A 68 6.66 11.67 -6.54
CA LEU A 68 6.17 10.46 -7.21
C LEU A 68 7.25 9.89 -8.13
N LYS A 69 7.61 8.63 -7.91
CA LYS A 69 8.60 7.86 -8.66
C LYS A 69 7.91 6.63 -9.26
N THR A 70 7.78 6.62 -10.57
CA THR A 70 7.34 5.43 -11.32
C THR A 70 8.57 4.55 -11.56
N VAL A 71 8.60 3.37 -10.95
CA VAL A 71 9.76 2.47 -11.00
C VAL A 71 9.45 1.27 -11.89
N ARG A 72 10.30 1.02 -12.89
CA ARG A 72 10.30 -0.24 -13.64
C ARG A 72 11.11 -1.25 -12.83
N TYR A 73 10.43 -2.26 -12.27
CA TYR A 73 10.89 -3.49 -11.59
C TYR A 73 12.23 -3.49 -10.80
N GLN A 74 12.20 -4.01 -9.56
CA GLN A 74 13.34 -4.44 -8.71
C GLN A 74 14.36 -3.41 -8.19
N GLY A 75 14.32 -2.15 -8.62
CA GLY A 75 15.36 -1.18 -8.23
C GLY A 75 15.31 -0.59 -6.82
N SER A 76 14.24 -0.80 -6.03
CA SER A 76 14.12 -0.12 -4.71
C SER A 76 13.63 -1.03 -3.59
N PHE A 77 14.26 -0.90 -2.42
CA PHE A 77 13.88 -1.59 -1.18
C PHE A 77 12.41 -1.35 -0.79
N CYS A 78 11.90 -0.15 -1.05
CA CYS A 78 10.49 0.20 -0.77
C CYS A 78 9.52 -0.63 -1.61
N MET A 79 9.85 -0.93 -2.87
CA MET A 79 9.02 -1.79 -3.72
C MET A 79 9.04 -3.24 -3.23
N HIS A 80 10.20 -3.77 -2.83
CA HIS A 80 10.26 -5.12 -2.26
C HIS A 80 9.43 -5.24 -0.97
N LEU A 81 9.48 -4.21 -0.12
CA LEU A 81 8.65 -4.16 1.08
C LEU A 81 7.16 -4.11 0.73
N ALA A 82 6.77 -3.25 -0.21
CA ALA A 82 5.38 -3.15 -0.67
C ALA A 82 4.87 -4.47 -1.26
N ASP A 83 5.66 -5.13 -2.12
CA ASP A 83 5.32 -6.40 -2.73
C ASP A 83 5.22 -7.52 -1.69
N ALA A 84 6.14 -7.57 -0.71
CA ALA A 84 6.09 -8.53 0.38
C ALA A 84 4.84 -8.36 1.23
N PHE A 85 4.48 -7.13 1.61
CA PHE A 85 3.25 -6.85 2.37
C PHE A 85 2.00 -7.14 1.53
N ALA A 86 1.99 -6.82 0.24
CA ALA A 86 0.86 -7.11 -0.65
C ALA A 86 0.65 -8.62 -0.83
N GLY A 87 1.72 -9.37 -1.08
CA GLY A 87 1.69 -10.83 -1.22
C GLY A 87 1.27 -11.53 0.07
N LEU A 88 1.83 -11.11 1.21
CA LEU A 88 1.48 -11.66 2.53
C LEU A 88 0.03 -11.32 2.89
N SER A 89 -0.43 -10.10 2.64
CA SER A 89 -1.83 -9.70 2.85
C SER A 89 -2.76 -10.58 2.03
N ARG A 90 -2.47 -10.77 0.74
CA ARG A 90 -3.27 -11.64 -0.14
C ARG A 90 -3.32 -13.07 0.39
N ALA A 91 -2.18 -13.66 0.71
CA ALA A 91 -2.11 -15.02 1.25
C ALA A 91 -2.91 -15.17 2.56
N TYR A 92 -2.89 -14.15 3.41
CA TYR A 92 -3.65 -14.15 4.67
C TYR A 92 -5.16 -13.98 4.46
N TYR A 93 -5.61 -13.09 3.57
CA TYR A 93 -7.03 -12.81 3.39
C TYR A 93 -7.76 -13.76 2.45
N ASP A 94 -7.08 -14.35 1.46
CA ASP A 94 -7.71 -15.24 0.48
C ASP A 94 -7.81 -16.69 1.01
N SER A 95 -6.70 -17.24 1.55
CA SER A 95 -6.63 -18.62 2.05
C SER A 95 -5.55 -18.75 3.14
N PRO A 96 -5.87 -18.42 4.41
CA PRO A 96 -4.86 -18.38 5.46
C PRO A 96 -4.40 -19.77 5.89
N GLU A 97 -3.36 -20.28 5.24
CA GLU A 97 -2.56 -21.40 5.74
C GLU A 97 -1.80 -21.02 7.01
N GLU A 98 -1.38 -22.02 7.79
CA GLU A 98 -0.68 -21.82 9.08
C GLU A 98 0.56 -20.91 8.94
N LYS A 99 1.33 -21.09 7.86
CA LYS A 99 2.52 -20.28 7.57
C LYS A 99 2.19 -18.81 7.30
N ALA A 100 1.12 -18.54 6.53
CA ALA A 100 0.67 -17.18 6.23
C ALA A 100 0.19 -16.47 7.50
N LYS A 101 -0.55 -17.17 8.37
CA LYS A 101 -1.00 -16.65 9.68
C LYS A 101 0.20 -16.25 10.56
N ASN A 102 1.20 -17.12 10.66
CA ASN A 102 2.39 -16.87 11.48
C ASN A 102 3.20 -15.67 10.96
N LEU A 103 3.40 -15.58 9.65
CA LEU A 103 4.09 -14.43 9.03
C LEU A 103 3.28 -13.14 9.19
N TRP A 104 1.96 -13.19 9.02
CA TRP A 104 1.09 -12.05 9.24
C TRP A 104 1.16 -11.53 10.68
N LYS A 105 1.19 -12.42 11.68
CA LYS A 105 1.35 -12.05 13.10
C LYS A 105 2.66 -11.31 13.38
N ILE A 106 3.71 -11.60 12.61
CA ILE A 106 5.00 -10.89 12.72
C ILE A 106 4.92 -9.53 12.01
N ALA A 107 4.39 -9.51 10.78
CA ALA A 107 4.31 -8.31 9.95
C ALA A 107 3.33 -7.26 10.51
N SER A 108 2.21 -7.68 11.09
CA SER A 108 1.19 -6.81 11.72
C SER A 108 1.75 -5.96 12.84
N LYS A 109 2.82 -6.38 13.53
CA LYS A 109 3.53 -5.56 14.53
C LYS A 109 4.20 -4.31 13.94
N LYS A 110 4.41 -4.28 12.62
CA LYS A 110 4.96 -3.13 11.89
C LYS A 110 3.87 -2.25 11.28
N ILE A 111 2.61 -2.68 11.34
CA ILE A 111 1.49 -1.98 10.74
C ILE A 111 0.91 -1.00 11.76
N THR A 112 1.05 0.30 11.50
CA THR A 112 0.54 1.35 12.40
C THR A 112 -0.85 1.85 12.01
N ALA A 113 -1.25 1.65 10.76
CA ALA A 113 -2.62 1.86 10.30
C ALA A 113 -3.00 0.79 9.28
N GLN A 114 -4.14 0.14 9.50
CA GLN A 114 -4.73 -0.81 8.58
C GLN A 114 -6.13 -0.36 8.19
N LEU A 115 -6.33 -0.13 6.90
CA LEU A 115 -7.63 0.19 6.34
C LEU A 115 -8.15 -1.01 5.55
N LEU A 116 -9.38 -1.42 5.84
CA LEU A 116 -10.06 -2.50 5.16
C LEU A 116 -11.29 -1.95 4.43
N GLY A 117 -11.51 -2.39 3.21
CA GLY A 117 -12.68 -2.03 2.42
C GLY A 117 -13.00 -3.06 1.35
N GLY A 118 -14.06 -2.82 0.59
CA GLY A 118 -14.53 -3.76 -0.44
C GLY A 118 -15.85 -4.41 -0.08
N GLN A 119 -16.25 -5.42 -0.86
CA GLN A 119 -17.46 -6.19 -0.54
C GLN A 119 -17.21 -7.00 0.75
N THR A 120 -17.90 -6.63 1.82
CA THR A 120 -18.27 -7.60 2.86
C THR A 120 -19.35 -8.47 2.25
N ASP A 121 -19.20 -9.79 2.37
CA ASP A 121 -20.25 -10.72 1.99
C ASP A 121 -21.59 -10.20 2.58
N GLY A 122 -22.58 -9.98 1.70
CA GLY A 122 -23.90 -9.47 2.08
C GLY A 122 -24.68 -10.49 2.89
#